data_AF-A0A918HZ23-F1
#
_entry.id   AF-A0A918HZ23-F1
#
_cell.length_a   1.000
_cell.length_b   1.000
_cell.length_c   1.000
_cell.angle_alpha   90.00
_cell.angle_beta   90.00
_cell.angle_gamma   90.00
#
_symmetry.space_group_name_H-M   'P 1'
#
loop_
_entity.id
_entity.type
_entity.pdbx_description
1 polymer ?
#
loop_
_entity_poly.entity_id
_entity_poly.type
_entity_poly.pdbx_seq_one_letter_code
_entity_poly.pdbx_strand_id
1 'polypeptide(L)' 'MARTVLERFPAGGPRGSWPAEEFAQARREEGLAAEVVMDIEADAFLVIMHQPRTPQPRSPYSGAPEPRVEAAAR' A
#
# COMPACT_ATOMS: atom_id res chain seq x y z
N MET A 1 -7.30 0.96 3.33
CA MET A 1 -6.78 0.79 1.96
C MET A 1 -5.27 0.92 2.07
N ALA A 2 -4.50 -0.09 1.66
CA ALA A 2 -3.04 0.03 1.61
C ALA A 2 -2.66 0.63 0.24
N ARG A 3 -1.70 1.55 0.23
CA ARG A 3 -1.24 2.24 -0.98
C ARG A 3 0.20 1.81 -1.24
N THR A 4 0.48 1.29 -2.42
CA THR A 4 1.84 0.91 -2.82
C THR A 4 2.28 1.84 -3.94
N VAL A 5 3.44 2.48 -3.78
CA VAL A 5 4.04 3.28 -4.86
C VAL A 5 4.61 2.33 -5.92
N LEU A 6 4.17 2.48 -7.16
CA LEU A 6 4.67 1.73 -8.30
C LEU A 6 5.87 2.41 -8.95
N GLU A 7 5.78 3.72 -9.18
CA GLU A 7 6.80 4.51 -9.88
C GLU A 7 6.74 5.98 -9.47
N ARG A 8 7.86 6.72 -9.63
CA ARG A 8 7.95 8.16 -9.33
C ARG A 8 8.43 8.95 -10.54
N PHE A 9 7.80 10.10 -10.77
CA PHE A 9 8.11 11.00 -11.88
C PHE A 9 8.40 12.41 -11.35
N PRO A 10 9.45 13.10 -11.80
CA PRO A 10 9.75 14.47 -11.37
C PRO A 10 8.67 15.44 -11.84
N ALA A 11 8.21 16.34 -10.97
CA ALA A 11 7.16 17.30 -11.32
C ALA A 11 7.65 18.45 -12.21
N GLY A 12 8.94 18.82 -12.11
CA GLY A 12 9.56 19.89 -12.90
C GLY A 12 9.87 19.58 -14.38
N GLY A 13 9.44 18.42 -14.90
CA GLY A 13 9.69 18.05 -16.31
C GLY A 13 8.87 18.89 -17.31
N PRO A 14 9.31 19.02 -18.58
CA PRO A 14 8.64 19.85 -19.58
C PRO A 14 7.21 19.41 -19.94
N ARG A 15 6.80 18.20 -19.52
CA ARG A 15 5.47 17.64 -19.76
C ARG A 15 4.59 17.57 -18.50
N GLY A 16 5.04 18.14 -17.38
CA GLY A 16 4.31 18.10 -16.12
C GLY A 16 3.96 16.67 -15.68
N SER A 17 2.68 16.44 -15.34
CA SER A 17 2.16 15.15 -14.89
C SER A 17 1.97 14.10 -15.98
N TRP A 18 2.03 14.49 -17.26
CA TRP A 18 1.67 13.60 -18.39
C TRP A 18 2.39 12.25 -18.38
N PRO A 19 3.71 12.14 -18.11
CA PRO A 19 4.38 10.84 -18.03
C PRO A 19 3.82 9.92 -16.91
N ALA A 20 3.42 10.50 -15.78
CA ALA A 20 2.82 9.76 -14.68
C ALA A 20 1.39 9.31 -15.03
N GLU A 21 0.63 10.15 -15.75
CA GLU A 21 -0.71 9.83 -16.23
C GLU A 21 -0.70 8.69 -17.25
N GLU A 22 0.19 8.73 -18.25
CA GLU A 22 0.37 7.65 -19.23
C GLU A 22 0.74 6.33 -18.56
N PHE A 23 1.66 6.36 -17.59
CA PHE A 23 2.04 5.17 -16.84
C PHE A 23 0.86 4.64 -16.03
N ALA A 24 0.13 5.50 -15.31
CA ALA A 24 -1.04 5.09 -14.54
C ALA A 24 -2.14 4.51 -15.44
N GLN A 25 -2.34 5.07 -16.63
CA GLN A 25 -3.28 4.57 -17.63
C GLN A 25 -2.88 3.18 -18.13
N ALA A 26 -1.61 2.96 -18.47
CA ALA A 26 -1.11 1.64 -18.85
C ALA A 26 -1.32 0.59 -17.75
N ARG A 27 -1.05 0.95 -16.48
CA ARG A 27 -1.32 0.06 -15.33
C ARG A 27 -2.81 -0.25 -15.17
N ARG A 28 -3.70 0.70 -15.47
CA ARG A 28 -5.16 0.47 -15.45
C ARG A 28 -5.61 -0.46 -16.56
N GLU A 29 -5.02 -0.35 -17.74
CA GLU A 29 -5.28 -1.27 -18.86
C GLU A 29 -4.83 -2.70 -18.54
N GLU A 30 -3.81 -2.85 -17.69
CA GLU A 30 -3.39 -4.14 -17.08
C GLU A 30 -4.32 -4.61 -15.94
N GLY A 31 -5.34 -3.82 -15.58
CA GLY A 31 -6.31 -4.14 -14.52
C GLY A 31 -5.89 -3.71 -13.11
N LEU A 32 -4.81 -2.94 -12.96
CA LEU A 32 -4.38 -2.43 -11.67
C LEU A 32 -5.12 -1.14 -11.31
N ALA A 33 -5.53 -1.02 -10.05
CA ALA A 33 -6.16 0.19 -9.51
C ALA A 33 -5.12 1.30 -9.27
N ALA A 34 -4.50 1.80 -10.34
CA ALA A 34 -3.44 2.79 -10.31
C ALA A 34 -3.97 4.24 -10.32
N GLU A 35 -3.34 5.12 -9.57
CA GLU A 35 -3.66 6.55 -9.44
C GLU A 35 -2.40 7.40 -9.37
N VAL A 36 -2.47 8.62 -9.90
CA VAL A 36 -1.40 9.61 -9.79
C VAL A 36 -1.69 10.51 -8.59
N VAL A 37 -0.71 10.67 -7.71
CA VAL A 37 -0.75 11.58 -6.56
C VAL A 37 0.46 12.49 -6.62
N MET A 38 0.27 13.77 -6.30
CA MET A 38 1.37 14.72 -6.20
C MET A 38 1.95 14.70 -4.78
N ASP A 39 3.25 14.47 -4.68
CA ASP A 39 4.06 14.65 -3.48
C ASP A 39 4.70 16.04 -3.53
N ILE A 40 4.21 16.94 -2.68
CA ILE A 40 4.67 18.33 -2.61
C ILE A 40 6.08 18.42 -2.04
N GLU A 41 6.42 17.59 -1.05
CA GLU A 41 7.72 17.67 -0.37
C GLU A 41 8.85 17.19 -1.28
N ALA A 42 8.56 16.15 -2.07
CA ALA A 42 9.51 15.58 -3.01
C ALA A 42 9.49 16.22 -4.40
N ASP A 43 8.57 17.16 -4.66
CA ASP A 43 8.31 17.74 -5.99
C ASP A 43 8.16 16.65 -7.07
N ALA A 44 7.32 15.66 -6.80
CA ALA A 44 7.19 14.47 -7.65
C ALA A 44 5.74 14.02 -7.78
N PHE A 45 5.42 13.47 -8.95
CA PHE A 45 4.21 12.68 -9.16
C PHE A 45 4.51 11.22 -8.83
N LEU A 46 3.73 10.64 -7.93
CA LEU A 46 3.79 9.25 -7.55
C LEU A 46 2.64 8.51 -8.22
N VAL A 47 2.95 7.42 -8.93
CA VAL A 47 1.90 6.48 -9.35
C VAL A 47 1.76 5.44 -8.24
N ILE A 48 0.59 5.40 -7.61
CA ILE A 48 0.27 4.46 -6.55
C ILE A 48 -0.77 3.46 -7.01
N MET A 49 -0.80 2.29 -6.38
CA MET A 49 -1.85 1.30 -6.53
C MET A 49 -2.59 1.15 -5.21
N HIS A 50 -3.92 1.12 -5.27
CA HIS A 50 -4.74 0.71 -4.14
C HIS A 50 -4.79 -0.80 -4.07
N GLN A 51 -4.17 -1.37 -3.03
CA GLN A 51 -4.42 -2.76 -2.72
C GLN A 51 -5.78 -2.88 -2.03
N PRO A 52 -6.68 -3.77 -2.50
CA PRO A 52 -7.84 -4.13 -1.70
C PRO A 52 -7.31 -4.59 -0.36
N ARG A 53 -7.90 -4.10 0.74
CA ARG A 53 -7.57 -4.64 2.06
C ARG A 53 -7.96 -6.12 2.03
N THR A 54 -7.00 -7.00 1.81
CA THR A 54 -7.12 -8.37 2.27
C THR A 54 -7.33 -8.24 3.78
N PRO A 55 -8.41 -8.79 4.36
CA PRO A 55 -8.53 -8.82 5.81
C PRO A 55 -7.29 -9.51 6.32
N GLN A 56 -6.41 -8.76 7.00
CA GLN A 56 -5.30 -9.37 7.71
C GLN A 56 -5.95 -10.39 8.65
N PRO A 57 -5.60 -11.69 8.57
CA PRO A 57 -6.17 -12.66 9.49
C PRO A 57 -5.91 -12.12 10.88
N ARG A 58 -6.99 -11.91 11.66
CA ARG A 58 -6.86 -11.51 13.06
C ARG A 58 -5.93 -12.54 13.67
N SER A 59 -4.77 -12.08 14.14
CA SER A 59 -3.83 -12.98 14.80
C SER A 59 -4.60 -13.79 15.84
N PRO A 60 -4.59 -15.13 15.79
CA PRO A 60 -5.30 -15.96 16.77
C PRO A 60 -4.73 -15.80 18.18
N TYR A 61 -3.62 -15.07 18.35
CA TYR A 61 -2.91 -14.87 19.61
C TYR A 61 -3.45 -13.73 20.50
N SER A 62 -4.68 -13.27 20.32
CA SER A 62 -5.27 -12.26 21.22
C SER A 62 -5.97 -12.85 22.46
N GLY A 63 -5.86 -14.15 22.75
CA GLY A 63 -6.61 -14.74 23.85
C GLY A 63 -6.24 -16.15 24.29
N ALA A 64 -4.97 -16.57 24.22
CA ALA A 64 -4.57 -17.78 24.93
C ALA A 64 -4.50 -17.45 26.44
N PRO A 65 -5.33 -18.06 27.30
CA PRO A 65 -5.05 -18.02 28.74
C PRO A 65 -3.72 -18.75 28.96
N GLU A 66 -2.80 -18.09 29.67
CA GLU A 66 -1.60 -18.70 30.23
C GLU A 66 -1.96 -20.09 30.82
N PRO A 67 -1.23 -21.17 30.50
CA PRO A 67 -1.47 -22.46 31.12
C PRO A 67 -1.18 -22.32 32.62
N ARG A 68 -2.24 -22.30 33.44
CA ARG A 68 -2.13 -22.39 34.89
C ARG A 68 -1.49 -23.75 35.19
N VAL A 69 -0.20 -23.73 35.49
CA VAL A 69 0.52 -24.84 36.12
C VAL A 69 -0.14 -25.11 37.46
N GLU A 70 -1.09 -26.04 37.47
CA GLU A 70 -1.63 -26.62 38.69
C GLU A 70 -0.53 -27.53 39.26
N ALA A 71 0.23 -26.97 40.20
CA ALA A 71 1.18 -27.71 41.02
C ALA A 71 0.40 -28.64 41.96
N ALA A 72 -0.14 -29.73 41.41
CA ALA A 72 -0.53 -30.89 42.17
C ALA A 72 0.72 -31.71 42.49
N ALA A 73 1.31 -31.48 43.66
CA ALA A 73 2.16 -32.48 44.30
C ALA A 73 2.26 -32.22 45.81
N ARG A 74 1.36 -32.90 46.52
CA ARG A 74 1.52 -33.58 47.82
C ARG A 74 1.94 -32.77 49.04
#